data_AF-A0A7D9LPZ1-F1
#
_entry.id   AF-A0A7D9LPZ1-F1
#
_cell.length_a   1.000
_cell.length_b   1.000
_cell.length_c   1.000
_cell.angle_alpha   90.00
_cell.angle_beta   90.00
_cell.angle_gamma   90.00
#
_symmetry.space_group_name_H-M   'P 1'
#
loop_
_entity.id
_entity.type
_entity.pdbx_description
1 polymer ?
#
loop_
_entity_poly.entity_id
_entity_poly.type
_entity_poly.pdbx_seq_one_letter_code
_entity_poly.pdbx_strand_id
1 'polypeptide(L)'
;MATFLTCTRGRVLKPFLFQTNWAYAPFSRCLSSNCSNEKYIQRSIVPTYHFQPSLPRLPIPKLEDTCRRYLDAQKVILSPEEYENTKRLVENFKQYEGPELQKELISKDKQNKHTSYIS
;
A
#
# COMPACT_ATOMS: atom_id res chain seq x y z
N MET A 1 1.05 22.19 -66.53
CA MET A 1 -0.01 21.27 -66.07
C MET A 1 0.43 20.67 -64.73
N ALA A 2 -0.05 21.20 -63.60
CA ALA A 2 0.06 20.55 -62.30
C ALA A 2 -1.17 20.94 -61.48
N THR A 3 -1.92 19.92 -61.09
CA THR A 3 -3.27 19.94 -60.53
C THR A 3 -3.30 20.29 -59.05
N PHE A 4 -4.40 20.93 -58.63
CA PHE A 4 -4.83 21.07 -57.24
C PHE A 4 -5.09 19.72 -56.58
N LEU A 5 -4.77 19.59 -55.29
CA LEU A 5 -5.64 18.91 -54.31
C LEU A 5 -5.18 19.23 -52.88
N THR A 6 -6.09 19.90 -52.16
CA THR A 6 -6.12 20.11 -50.71
C THR A 6 -6.32 18.79 -49.97
N CYS A 7 -5.69 18.58 -48.81
CA CYS A 7 -6.28 17.72 -47.78
C CYS A 7 -5.78 18.09 -46.37
N THR A 8 -6.74 18.13 -45.46
CA THR A 8 -6.76 18.77 -44.15
C THR A 8 -6.23 17.90 -43.01
N ARG A 9 -5.80 18.60 -41.93
CA ARG A 9 -5.65 18.15 -40.54
C ARG A 9 -6.54 16.96 -40.13
N GLY A 10 -5.98 16.04 -39.34
CA GLY A 10 -6.76 15.13 -38.51
C GLY A 10 -5.95 13.99 -37.89
N ARG A 11 -5.15 14.28 -36.85
CA ARG A 11 -4.59 13.23 -35.98
C ARG A 11 -5.72 12.71 -35.09
N VAL A 12 -6.23 11.54 -35.41
CA VAL A 12 -7.26 10.85 -34.62
C VAL A 12 -6.63 10.38 -33.30
N LEU A 13 -7.16 10.92 -32.20
CA LEU A 13 -7.01 10.40 -30.85
C LEU A 13 -7.54 8.96 -30.84
N LYS A 14 -6.68 8.00 -30.49
CA LYS A 14 -7.10 6.64 -30.16
C LYS A 14 -7.72 6.66 -28.76
N PRO A 15 -9.00 6.27 -28.58
CA PRO A 15 -9.51 6.00 -27.25
C PRO A 15 -8.86 4.71 -26.75
N PHE A 16 -8.09 4.84 -25.68
CA PHE A 16 -7.66 3.71 -24.87
C PHE A 16 -8.92 3.20 -24.16
N LEU A 17 -9.51 2.11 -24.67
CA LEU A 17 -10.69 1.49 -24.08
C LEU A 17 -10.29 0.87 -22.73
N PHE A 18 -10.43 1.65 -21.67
CA PHE A 18 -10.49 1.14 -20.31
C PHE A 18 -11.88 0.50 -20.16
N GLN A 19 -11.93 -0.83 -20.16
CA GLN A 19 -13.18 -1.55 -19.99
C GLN A 19 -13.64 -1.45 -18.53
N THR A 20 -14.31 -0.33 -18.19
CA THR A 20 -15.11 -0.21 -16.97
C THR A 20 -16.55 -0.54 -17.32
N ASN A 21 -16.93 -1.81 -17.17
CA ASN A 21 -18.35 -2.14 -17.12
C ASN A 21 -18.80 -2.05 -15.65
N TRP A 22 -18.91 -0.82 -15.13
CA TRP A 22 -19.79 -0.52 -14.00
C TRP A 22 -21.21 -0.67 -14.56
N ALA A 23 -21.77 -1.87 -14.51
CA ALA A 23 -23.20 -2.05 -14.63
C ALA A 23 -23.70 -2.26 -13.21
N TYR A 24 -23.97 -1.15 -12.50
CA TYR A 24 -24.74 -1.21 -11.27
C TYR A 24 -26.16 -1.57 -11.66
N ALA A 25 -26.43 -2.87 -11.62
CA ALA A 25 -27.78 -3.39 -11.68
C ALA A 25 -28.61 -2.78 -10.53
N PRO A 26 -29.90 -2.46 -10.77
CA PRO A 26 -30.76 -1.91 -9.73
C PRO A 26 -30.81 -2.88 -8.57
N PHE A 27 -30.65 -2.34 -7.36
CA PHE A 27 -30.84 -3.04 -6.09
C PHE A 27 -32.30 -3.48 -5.98
N SER A 28 -32.66 -4.55 -6.69
CA SER A 28 -33.98 -5.15 -6.66
C SER A 28 -34.04 -6.04 -5.43
N ARG A 29 -34.63 -5.52 -4.36
CA ARG A 29 -34.82 -6.24 -3.10
C ARG A 29 -35.99 -7.22 -3.27
N CYS A 30 -35.72 -8.39 -3.86
CA CYS A 30 -36.63 -9.53 -3.73
C CYS A 30 -36.44 -10.15 -2.34
N LEU A 31 -37.42 -9.93 -1.46
CA LEU A 31 -37.59 -10.72 -0.25
C LEU A 31 -38.57 -11.86 -0.57
N SER A 32 -38.22 -13.08 -0.13
CA SER A 32 -38.92 -14.38 -0.36
C SER A 32 -38.39 -15.15 -1.58
N SER A 33 -38.04 -16.44 -1.54
CA SER A 33 -38.36 -17.54 -0.63
C SER A 33 -37.26 -18.63 -0.73
N ASN A 34 -36.76 -19.08 0.43
CA ASN A 34 -36.10 -20.37 0.68
C ASN A 34 -35.06 -20.92 -0.33
N CYS A 35 -33.80 -20.47 -0.22
CA CYS A 35 -32.63 -21.20 -0.74
C CYS A 35 -31.71 -21.61 0.42
N SER A 36 -31.94 -22.80 0.96
CA SER A 36 -31.06 -23.48 1.91
C SER A 36 -29.76 -23.94 1.23
N ASN A 37 -28.82 -23.01 1.00
CA ASN A 37 -27.41 -23.36 0.77
C ASN A 37 -26.72 -23.64 2.12
N GLU A 38 -26.97 -24.81 2.73
CA GLU A 38 -26.41 -25.27 4.02
C GLU A 38 -24.88 -25.53 4.00
N LYS A 39 -24.19 -25.24 2.89
CA LYS A 39 -22.76 -25.56 2.72
C LYS A 39 -21.78 -24.55 3.34
N TYR A 40 -22.23 -23.32 3.61
CA TYR A 40 -21.34 -22.23 4.05
C TYR A 40 -21.75 -21.69 5.41
N ILE A 41 -20.76 -21.59 6.31
CA ILE A 41 -20.94 -21.09 7.70
C ILE A 41 -21.30 -19.61 7.71
N GLN A 42 -20.75 -18.82 6.77
CA GLN A 42 -21.01 -17.38 6.70
C GLN A 42 -21.40 -16.95 5.29
N ARG A 43 -22.39 -16.07 5.21
CA ARG A 43 -22.88 -15.46 3.96
C ARG A 43 -22.71 -13.96 4.08
N SER A 44 -21.63 -13.41 3.51
CA SER A 44 -21.40 -11.97 3.49
C SER A 44 -22.15 -11.34 2.31
N ILE A 45 -22.85 -10.23 2.58
CA ILE A 45 -23.50 -9.42 1.54
C ILE A 45 -22.43 -8.72 0.67
N VAL A 46 -21.31 -8.37 1.30
CA VAL A 46 -20.15 -7.74 0.66
C VAL A 46 -19.13 -8.82 0.30
N PRO A 47 -18.50 -8.79 -0.89
CA PRO A 47 -17.41 -9.70 -1.23
C PRO A 47 -16.27 -9.63 -0.21
N THR A 48 -15.67 -10.77 0.14
CA THR A 48 -14.62 -10.87 1.18
C THR A 48 -13.45 -9.89 0.96
N TYR A 49 -13.07 -9.67 -0.30
CA TYR A 49 -11.93 -8.83 -0.67
C TYR A 49 -12.32 -7.43 -1.17
N HIS A 50 -13.57 -7.01 -0.95
CA HIS A 50 -14.09 -5.77 -1.52
C HIS A 50 -13.25 -4.52 -1.16
N PHE A 51 -12.75 -4.44 0.07
CA PHE A 51 -11.97 -3.29 0.55
C PHE A 51 -10.45 -3.42 0.35
N GLN A 52 -9.96 -4.52 -0.24
CA GLN A 52 -8.52 -4.72 -0.44
C GLN A 52 -7.87 -3.59 -1.28
N PRO A 53 -8.48 -3.12 -2.39
CA PRO A 53 -7.90 -2.03 -3.19
C PRO A 53 -7.88 -0.67 -2.48
N SER A 54 -8.70 -0.49 -1.45
CA SER A 54 -8.84 0.76 -0.69
C SER A 54 -8.04 0.77 0.63
N LEU A 55 -7.22 -0.26 0.89
CA LEU A 55 -6.44 -0.29 2.11
C LEU A 55 -5.40 0.84 2.13
N PRO A 56 -5.27 1.56 3.26
CA PRO A 56 -4.24 2.58 3.40
C PRO A 56 -2.86 1.93 3.42
N ARG A 57 -1.85 2.67 2.96
CA ARG A 57 -0.47 2.21 2.99
C ARG A 57 0.07 2.24 4.42
N LEU A 58 0.90 1.25 4.75
CA LEU A 58 1.57 1.18 6.03
C LEU A 58 2.62 2.31 6.14
N PRO A 59 2.55 3.18 7.15
CA PRO A 59 3.52 4.25 7.32
C PRO A 59 4.86 3.69 7.84
N ILE A 60 5.97 4.18 7.27
CA ILE A 60 7.30 3.92 7.80
C ILE A 60 7.57 4.87 8.97
N PRO A 61 7.91 4.37 10.18
CA PRO A 61 8.19 5.22 11.33
C PRO A 61 9.46 6.04 11.12
N LYS A 62 9.58 7.15 11.87
CA LYS A 62 10.82 7.94 11.91
C LYS A 62 11.94 7.11 12.54
N LEU A 63 13.17 7.35 12.10
CA LEU A 63 14.34 6.63 12.59
C LEU A 63 14.53 6.86 14.10
N GLU A 64 14.36 8.10 14.55
CA GLU A 64 14.52 8.51 15.95
C GLU A 64 13.52 7.81 16.86
N ASP A 65 12.26 7.72 16.43
CA ASP A 65 11.21 7.02 17.18
C ASP A 65 11.48 5.52 17.27
N THR A 66 12.04 4.94 16.21
CA THR A 66 12.38 3.51 16.16
C THR A 66 13.55 3.21 17.10
N CYS A 67 14.63 4.00 17.04
CA CYS A 67 15.77 3.89 17.94
C CYS A 67 15.36 4.06 19.41
N ARG A 68 14.49 5.04 19.71
CA ARG A 68 13.98 5.27 21.06
C ARG A 68 13.19 4.08 21.59
N ARG A 69 12.20 3.59 20.82
CA ARG A 69 11.38 2.44 21.21
C ARG A 69 12.22 1.18 21.40
N TYR A 70 13.26 1.00 20.59
CA TYR A 70 14.22 -0.09 20.76
C TYR A 70 14.95 0.01 22.10
N LEU A 71 15.50 1.18 22.46
CA LEU A 71 16.15 1.37 23.74
C LEU A 71 15.19 1.21 24.93
N ASP A 72 13.95 1.68 24.81
CA ASP A 72 12.93 1.50 25.85
C ASP A 72 12.65 0.01 26.11
N ALA A 73 12.59 -0.81 25.06
CA ALA A 73 12.43 -2.25 25.18
C ALA A 73 13.66 -2.94 25.80
N GLN A 74 14.87 -2.53 25.40
CA GLN A 74 16.12 -3.12 25.91
C GLN A 74 16.34 -2.81 27.39
N LYS A 75 15.86 -1.66 27.89
CA LYS A 75 16.03 -1.24 29.28
C LYS A 75 15.48 -2.23 30.31
N VAL A 76 14.46 -3.02 29.94
CA VAL A 76 13.83 -4.00 30.83
C VAL A 76 14.61 -5.33 30.88
N ILE A 77 15.44 -5.58 29.87
CA ILE A 77 16.08 -6.88 29.64
C ILE A 77 17.57 -6.84 30.03
N LEU A 78 18.25 -5.73 29.74
CA LEU A 78 19.71 -5.63 29.87
C LEU A 78 20.15 -5.15 31.25
N SER A 79 21.35 -5.55 31.66
CA SER A 79 22.03 -4.94 32.81
C SER A 79 22.43 -3.49 32.49
N PRO A 80 22.70 -2.65 33.52
CA PRO A 80 23.05 -1.24 33.29
C PRO A 80 24.27 -1.03 32.38
N GLU A 81 25.30 -1.88 32.49
CA GLU A 81 26.51 -1.79 31.67
C GLU A 81 26.24 -2.13 30.20
N GLU A 82 25.50 -3.22 29.95
CA GLU A 82 25.09 -3.64 28.60
C GLU A 82 24.16 -2.62 27.96
N TYR A 83 23.29 -1.98 28.74
CA TYR A 83 22.40 -0.93 28.27
C TYR A 83 23.17 0.29 27.76
N GLU A 84 24.15 0.79 28.52
CA GLU A 84 24.96 1.95 28.08
C GLU A 84 25.80 1.62 26.84
N ASN A 85 26.32 0.40 26.74
CA ASN A 85 27.00 -0.06 25.53
C ASN A 85 26.05 -0.08 24.32
N THR A 86 24.86 -0.65 24.48
CA THR A 86 23.81 -0.69 23.45
C THR A 86 23.37 0.71 23.02
N LYS A 87 23.17 1.61 23.98
CA LYS A 87 22.79 3.01 23.73
C LYS A 87 23.83 3.73 22.89
N ARG A 88 25.13 3.55 23.17
CA ARG A 88 26.20 4.11 22.34
C ARG A 88 26.15 3.58 20.90
N LEU A 89 25.92 2.28 20.72
CA LEU A 89 25.79 1.68 19.38
C LEU A 89 24.59 2.23 18.62
N VAL A 90 23.45 2.37 19.28
CA VAL A 90 22.23 2.94 18.67
C VAL A 90 22.42 4.41 18.29
N GLU A 91 23.10 5.20 19.13
CA GLU A 91 23.42 6.60 18.79
C GLU A 91 24.36 6.69 17.60
N ASN A 92 25.39 5.84 17.54
CA ASN A 92 26.27 5.75 16.36
C ASN A 92 25.47 5.38 15.11
N PHE A 93 24.63 4.35 15.18
CA PHE A 93 23.78 3.96 14.06
C PHE A 93 22.88 5.11 13.59
N LYS A 94 22.25 5.83 14.53
CA LYS A 94 21.37 6.97 14.22
C LYS A 94 22.11 8.13 13.54
N GLN A 95 23.39 8.33 13.83
CA GLN A 95 24.20 9.41 13.26
C GLN A 95 24.86 9.04 11.92
N TYR A 96 25.28 7.80 11.75
CA TYR A 96 26.05 7.35 10.59
C TYR A 96 25.19 6.60 9.57
N GLU A 97 25.06 5.28 9.69
CA GLU A 97 24.46 4.41 8.66
C GLU A 97 22.93 4.52 8.60
N GLY A 98 22.27 4.74 9.73
CA GLY A 98 20.81 4.72 9.85
C GLY A 98 20.08 5.68 8.91
N PRO A 99 20.49 6.96 8.79
CA PRO A 99 19.85 7.92 7.88
C PRO A 99 19.94 7.53 6.41
N GLU A 100 21.02 6.90 5.96
CA GLU A 100 21.18 6.44 4.59
C GLU A 100 20.27 5.25 4.30
N LEU A 101 20.29 4.25 5.16
CA LEU A 101 19.43 3.06 5.07
C LEU A 101 17.94 3.43 5.13
N GLN A 102 17.56 4.39 5.98
CA GLN A 102 16.19 4.89 6.09
C GLN A 102 15.74 5.56 4.77
N LYS A 103 16.62 6.33 4.11
CA LYS A 103 16.32 6.93 2.80
C LYS A 103 16.11 5.86 1.74
N GLU A 104 16.96 4.83 1.72
CA GLU A 104 16.83 3.72 0.79
C GLU A 104 15.51 2.95 1.01
N LEU A 105 15.16 2.66 2.26
CA LEU A 105 13.90 2.02 2.64
C LEU A 105 12.70 2.81 2.13
N ILE A 106 12.68 4.13 2.36
CA ILE A 106 11.61 5.01 1.87
C ILE A 106 11.57 5.05 0.34
N SER A 107 12.71 5.03 -0.33
CA SER A 107 12.78 4.99 -1.79
C SER A 107 12.17 3.70 -2.34
N LYS A 108 12.53 2.55 -1.75
CA LYS A 108 11.98 1.24 -2.10
C LYS A 108 10.46 1.18 -1.89
N ASP A 109 9.95 1.73 -0.78
CA ASP A 109 8.50 1.80 -0.53
C ASP A 109 7.77 2.67 -1.57
N LYS A 110 8.35 3.82 -1.96
CA LYS A 110 7.75 4.69 -2.97
C LYS A 110 7.67 4.04 -4.34
N GLN A 111 8.61 3.16 -4.68
CA GLN A 111 8.62 2.39 -5.93
C GLN A 111 7.60 1.26 -5.90
N ASN A 112 7.39 0.63 -4.74
CA ASN A 112 6.52 -0.55 -4.59
C ASN A 112 5.21 -0.21 -3.87
N LYS A 113 4.30 0.48 -4.57
CA LYS A 113 3.03 0.97 -3.95
C LYS A 113 1.95 -0.10 -3.76
N HIS A 114 2.04 -1.21 -4.47
CA HIS A 114 1.06 -2.30 -4.45
C HIS A 114 1.26 -3.28 -3.28
N THR A 115 2.34 -3.12 -2.52
CA THR A 115 2.67 -3.92 -1.35
C THR A 115 3.10 -3.02 -0.18
N SER A 116 3.28 -3.61 0.99
CA SER A 116 3.90 -2.96 2.14
C SER A 116 5.42 -3.17 2.11
N TYR A 117 6.16 -2.38 2.90
CA TYR A 117 7.62 -2.49 2.98
C TYR A 117 8.13 -3.75 3.71
N ILE A 118 7.23 -4.55 4.32
CA ILE A 118 7.58 -5.70 5.18
C ILE A 118 6.92 -7.01 4.72
N SER A 119 6.30 -7.02 3.53
CA SER A 119 5.59 -8.18 2.97
C SER A 119 6.40 -8.91 1.91
#